data_AF-A0A530Y079-F1
#
_entry.id   AF-A0A530Y079-F1
#
_cell.length_a   1.000
_cell.length_b   1.000
_cell.length_c   1.000
_cell.angle_alpha   90.00
_cell.angle_beta   90.00
_cell.angle_gamma   90.00
#
_symmetry.space_group_name_H-M   'P 1'
#
loop_
_entity.id
_entity.type
_entity.pdbx_description
1 polymer ?
#
loop_
_entity_poly.entity_id
_entity_poly.type
_entity_poly.pdbx_seq_one_letter_code
_entity_poly.pdbx_strand_id
1 'polypeptide(L)'
;KAEDTVRVLRKDDILAVVKTLVELRDGKGEIDDIDNLGNRRVRSVGELMENQYRVGLLRMERAIKERMSSIEIDTVMPQDLINAKPAAAAVREFYGSSQLSQFMDQTN
;
A
#
# COMPACT_ATOMS: atom_id res chain seq x y z
N LYS A 1 -18.79 -1.86 16.96
CA LYS A 1 -18.07 -1.99 15.66
C LYS A 1 -17.11 -0.81 15.54
N ALA A 2 -15.96 -0.98 14.89
CA ALA A 2 -15.06 0.15 14.62
C ALA A 2 -15.72 1.16 13.67
N GLU A 3 -15.26 2.41 13.69
CA GLU A 3 -15.57 3.38 12.63
C GLU A 3 -14.82 3.00 11.33
N ASP A 4 -15.40 3.34 10.18
CA ASP A 4 -14.84 3.02 8.85
C ASP A 4 -13.51 3.74 8.55
N THR A 5 -13.14 4.71 9.39
CA THR A 5 -11.89 5.48 9.33
C THR A 5 -10.70 4.71 9.93
N VAL A 6 -10.95 3.70 10.77
CA VAL A 6 -9.90 2.93 11.43
C VAL A 6 -9.28 1.94 10.44
N ARG A 7 -8.00 2.14 10.11
CA ARG A 7 -7.24 1.30 9.15
C ARG A 7 -6.26 0.33 9.81
N VAL A 8 -6.19 0.30 11.13
CA VAL A 8 -5.29 -0.59 11.90
C VAL A 8 -6.09 -1.62 12.68
N LEU A 9 -5.55 -2.83 12.82
CA LEU A 9 -6.18 -3.91 13.60
C LEU A 9 -6.17 -3.58 15.10
N ARG A 10 -7.30 -3.79 15.76
CA ARG A 10 -7.44 -3.62 17.21
C ARG A 10 -7.38 -4.98 17.89
N LYS A 11 -7.12 -4.97 19.20
CA LYS A 11 -7.07 -6.19 20.02
C LYS A 11 -8.38 -6.98 19.93
N ASP A 12 -9.52 -6.29 19.96
CA ASP A 12 -10.84 -6.91 19.86
C ASP A 12 -11.07 -7.60 18.51
N ASP A 13 -10.52 -7.06 17.42
CA ASP A 13 -10.65 -7.65 16.08
C ASP A 13 -9.91 -9.00 16.03
N ILE A 14 -8.73 -9.08 16.66
CA ILE A 14 -7.95 -10.32 16.76
C ILE A 14 -8.68 -11.36 17.62
N LEU A 15 -9.20 -10.96 18.78
CA LEU A 15 -9.97 -11.86 19.65
C LEU A 15 -11.22 -12.41 18.95
N ALA A 16 -11.92 -11.56 18.19
CA ALA A 16 -13.08 -11.98 17.40
C ALA A 16 -12.69 -12.99 16.31
N VAL A 17 -11.61 -12.75 15.56
CA VAL A 17 -11.11 -13.69 14.54
C VAL A 17 -10.80 -15.05 15.14
N VAL A 18 -10.07 -15.10 16.26
CA VAL A 18 -9.72 -16.38 16.92
C VAL A 18 -10.97 -17.10 17.42
N LYS A 19 -11.93 -16.36 17.99
CA LYS A 19 -13.21 -16.93 18.42
C LYS A 19 -13.97 -17.56 17.25
N THR A 20 -14.10 -16.84 16.13
CA THR A 20 -14.74 -17.37 14.92
C THR A 20 -14.03 -18.63 14.41
N LEU A 21 -12.69 -18.67 14.42
CA LEU A 21 -11.94 -19.87 14.03
C LEU A 21 -12.22 -21.08 14.93
N VAL A 22 -12.35 -20.87 16.24
CA VAL A 22 -12.72 -21.95 17.19
C VAL A 22 -14.16 -22.41 16.97
N GLU A 23 -15.09 -21.48 16.76
CA GLU A 23 -16.49 -21.82 16.45
C GLU A 23 -16.61 -22.64 15.16
N LEU A 24 -15.89 -22.25 14.10
CA LEU A 24 -15.82 -23.01 12.85
C LEU A 24 -15.27 -24.43 13.07
N ARG A 25 -14.22 -24.57 13.90
CA ARG A 25 -13.69 -25.89 14.27
C ARG A 25 -14.73 -26.75 15.00
N ASP A 26 -15.54 -26.13 15.86
CA ASP A 26 -16.63 -26.78 16.58
C ASP A 26 -17.86 -27.05 15.69
N GLY A 27 -17.77 -26.77 14.38
CA GLY A 27 -18.85 -26.98 13.40
C GLY A 27 -19.93 -25.91 13.42
N LYS A 28 -19.66 -24.74 14.02
CA LYS A 28 -20.59 -23.61 14.10
C LYS A 28 -20.18 -22.53 13.11
N GLY A 29 -21.06 -22.23 12.16
CA GLY A 29 -20.82 -21.25 11.10
C GLY A 29 -20.50 -21.91 9.75
N GLU A 30 -20.24 -21.09 8.74
CA GLU A 30 -19.93 -21.51 7.38
C GLU A 30 -18.52 -21.06 6.99
N ILE A 31 -17.84 -21.85 6.16
CA ILE A 31 -16.52 -21.52 5.63
C ILE A 31 -16.70 -20.63 4.40
N ASP A 32 -15.82 -19.62 4.26
CA ASP A 32 -15.85 -18.73 3.10
C ASP A 32 -15.49 -19.45 1.80
N ASP A 33 -16.22 -19.10 0.74
CA ASP A 33 -15.89 -19.47 -0.63
C ASP A 33 -14.91 -18.45 -1.24
N ILE A 34 -13.73 -18.93 -1.65
CA ILE A 34 -12.67 -18.11 -2.24
C ILE A 34 -13.02 -17.59 -3.64
N ASP A 35 -13.92 -18.28 -4.35
CA ASP A 35 -14.28 -17.92 -5.73
C ASP A 35 -15.47 -16.97 -5.80
N ASN A 36 -16.15 -16.73 -4.66
CA ASN A 36 -17.19 -15.72 -4.56
C ASN A 36 -16.64 -14.34 -4.97
N LEU A 37 -17.26 -13.71 -5.96
CA LEU A 37 -16.86 -12.39 -6.44
C LEU A 37 -16.94 -11.29 -5.36
N GLY A 38 -17.76 -11.48 -4.31
CA GLY A 38 -17.74 -10.62 -3.13
C GLY A 38 -16.39 -10.60 -2.40
N ASN A 39 -15.61 -11.67 -2.51
CA ASN A 39 -14.26 -11.82 -1.96
C ASN A 39 -13.16 -11.51 -3.00
N ARG A 40 -13.52 -11.16 -4.24
CA ARG A 40 -12.59 -10.81 -5.33
C ARG A 40 -12.68 -9.31 -5.63
N ARG A 41 -11.57 -8.58 -5.47
CA ARG A 41 -11.53 -7.13 -5.73
C ARG A 41 -10.60 -6.81 -6.90
N VAL A 42 -11.13 -6.08 -7.89
CA VAL A 42 -10.35 -5.57 -9.02
C VAL A 42 -9.55 -4.34 -8.60
N ARG A 43 -8.27 -4.30 -8.94
CA ARG A 43 -7.40 -3.13 -8.78
C ARG A 43 -7.09 -2.55 -10.15
N SER A 44 -7.50 -1.30 -10.38
CA SER A 44 -7.22 -0.60 -11.64
C SER A 44 -5.81 0.00 -11.64
N VAL A 45 -5.37 0.49 -12.80
CA VAL A 45 -4.04 1.10 -12.97
C VAL A 45 -3.79 2.23 -11.97
N GLY A 46 -4.81 3.02 -11.63
CA GLY A 46 -4.69 4.13 -10.69
C GLY A 46 -4.28 3.69 -9.29
N GLU A 47 -4.93 2.65 -8.75
CA GLU A 47 -4.61 2.11 -7.43
C GLU A 47 -3.22 1.44 -7.41
N LEU A 48 -2.87 0.70 -8.46
CA LEU A 48 -1.57 0.07 -8.57
C LEU A 48 -0.45 1.12 -8.63
N MET A 49 -0.65 2.17 -9.41
CA MET A 49 0.28 3.27 -9.55
C MET A 49 0.39 4.09 -8.26
N GLU A 50 -0.72 4.35 -7.56
CA GLU A 50 -0.72 5.03 -6.25
C GLU A 50 0.13 4.27 -5.22
N ASN A 51 0.01 2.95 -5.18
CA ASN A 51 0.80 2.12 -4.27
C ASN A 51 2.30 2.22 -4.55
N GLN A 52 2.72 2.22 -5.83
CA GLN A 52 4.14 2.41 -6.18
C GLN A 52 4.62 3.83 -5.87
N TYR A 53 3.79 4.83 -6.15
CA TYR A 53 4.10 6.22 -5.84
C TYR A 53 4.27 6.42 -4.33
N ARG A 54 3.40 5.81 -3.50
CA ARG A 54 3.52 5.82 -2.03
C ARG A 54 4.86 5.27 -1.56
N VAL A 55 5.34 4.17 -2.15
CA VAL A 55 6.69 3.63 -1.84
C VAL A 55 7.78 4.64 -2.19
N GLY A 56 7.66 5.32 -3.34
CA GLY A 56 8.58 6.39 -3.73
C GLY A 56 8.60 7.56 -2.73
N LEU A 57 7.43 7.97 -2.24
CA LEU A 57 7.29 9.01 -1.22
C LEU A 57 7.89 8.59 0.12
N LEU A 58 7.68 7.34 0.57
CA LEU A 58 8.28 6.84 1.81
C LEU A 58 9.82 6.85 1.77
N ARG A 59 10.42 6.56 0.60
CA ARG A 59 11.88 6.69 0.41
C ARG A 59 12.33 8.14 0.51
N MET A 60 11.57 9.06 -0.07
CA MET A 60 11.85 10.50 0.01
C MET A 60 11.73 11.03 1.44
N GLU A 61 10.69 10.61 2.17
CA GLU A 61 10.48 10.97 3.58
C GLU A 61 11.66 10.56 4.46
N ARG A 62 12.18 9.34 4.28
CA ARG A 62 13.36 8.84 5.01
C ARG A 62 14.59 9.72 4.73
N ALA A 63 14.87 10.00 3.47
CA ALA A 63 16.01 10.83 3.09
C ALA A 63 15.90 12.27 3.63
N ILE A 64 14.69 12.84 3.67
CA ILE A 64 14.44 14.15 4.28
C ILE A 64 14.71 14.10 5.79
N LYS A 65 14.20 13.09 6.50
CA LYS A 65 14.43 12.91 7.95
C LYS A 65 15.91 12.77 8.29
N GLU A 66 16.65 11.97 7.53
CA GLU A 66 18.11 11.79 7.70
C GLU A 66 18.90 13.08 7.46
N ARG A 67 18.53 13.86 6.43
CA ARG A 67 19.14 15.17 6.17
C ARG A 67 18.85 16.18 7.27
N MET A 68 17.60 16.27 7.72
CA MET A 68 17.22 17.17 8.81
C MET A 68 17.95 16.84 10.12
N SER A 69 18.26 15.57 10.40
CA SER A 69 19.06 15.21 11.58
C SER A 69 20.54 15.58 11.48
N SER A 70 21.04 15.90 10.28
CA SER A 70 22.47 16.09 10.01
C SER A 70 22.87 17.54 9.72
N ILE A 71 21.90 18.45 9.55
CA ILE A 71 22.15 19.83 9.11
C ILE A 71 21.63 20.82 10.17
N GLU A 72 22.35 21.92 10.38
CA GLU A 72 21.88 23.04 11.20
C GLU A 72 20.66 23.71 10.53
N ILE A 73 19.52 23.68 11.23
CA ILE A 73 18.20 24.02 10.68
C ILE A 73 18.09 25.50 10.27
N ASP A 74 18.90 26.38 10.89
CA ASP A 74 18.76 27.84 10.78
C ASP A 74 19.02 28.40 9.36
N THR A 75 19.60 27.60 8.46
CA THR A 75 19.95 28.05 7.09
C THR A 75 19.30 27.23 5.97
N VAL A 76 18.58 26.15 6.30
CA VAL A 76 18.07 25.20 5.30
C VAL A 76 16.70 25.61 4.79
N MET A 77 16.54 25.65 3.46
CA MET A 77 15.24 25.87 2.83
C MET A 77 14.59 24.53 2.44
N PRO A 78 13.24 24.43 2.42
CA PRO A 78 12.56 23.16 2.12
C PRO A 78 12.97 22.49 0.81
N GLN A 79 13.28 23.29 -0.22
CA GLN A 79 13.75 22.79 -1.52
C GLN A 79 15.10 22.06 -1.45
N ASP A 80 15.93 22.35 -0.46
CA ASP A 80 17.24 21.72 -0.28
C ASP A 80 17.12 20.29 0.28
N LEU A 81 16.00 20.00 0.94
CA LEU A 81 15.69 18.69 1.51
C LEU A 81 15.01 17.76 0.50
N ILE A 82 14.27 18.31 -0.45
CA ILE A 82 13.43 17.55 -1.39
C ILE A 82 14.29 17.00 -2.54
N ASN A 83 14.23 15.68 -2.73
CA ASN A 83 14.81 15.01 -3.89
C ASN A 83 13.71 14.22 -4.61
N ALA A 84 13.34 14.64 -5.82
CA ALA A 84 12.27 14.00 -6.59
C ALA A 84 12.68 12.65 -7.24
N LYS A 85 13.99 12.32 -7.28
CA LYS A 85 14.49 11.11 -7.96
C LYS A 85 13.81 9.80 -7.49
N PRO A 86 13.59 9.55 -6.19
CA PRO A 86 12.94 8.32 -5.72
C PRO A 86 11.49 8.18 -6.20
N ALA A 87 10.72 9.28 -6.22
CA ALA A 87 9.35 9.27 -6.71
C ALA A 87 9.30 9.04 -8.22
N ALA A 88 10.15 9.74 -9.00
CA ALA A 88 10.23 9.55 -10.45
C ALA A 88 10.71 8.13 -10.82
N ALA A 89 11.62 7.55 -10.05
CA ALA A 89 12.08 6.18 -10.25
C ALA A 89 10.95 5.16 -10.03
N ALA A 90 10.15 5.32 -8.97
CA ALA A 90 9.00 4.43 -8.71
C ALA A 90 7.98 4.43 -9.86
N VAL A 91 7.72 5.59 -10.47
CA VAL A 91 6.85 5.72 -11.65
C VAL A 91 7.45 4.97 -12.84
N ARG A 92 8.74 5.19 -13.13
CA ARG A 92 9.41 4.52 -14.26
C ARG A 92 9.47 3.01 -14.08
N GLU A 93 9.75 2.54 -12.87
CA GLU A 93 9.81 1.11 -12.54
C GLU A 93 8.45 0.44 -12.74
N PHE A 94 7.35 1.09 -12.31
CA PHE A 94 5.99 0.60 -12.54
C PHE A 94 5.71 0.38 -14.03
N TYR A 95 5.94 1.37 -14.89
CA TYR A 95 5.63 1.21 -16.32
C TYR A 95 6.66 0.38 -17.08
N GLY A 96 7.93 0.38 -16.65
CA GLY A 96 9.02 -0.27 -17.37
C GLY A 96 9.23 -1.75 -17.03
N SER A 97 8.79 -2.21 -15.85
CA SER A 97 9.06 -3.57 -15.38
C SER A 97 7.86 -4.31 -14.78
N SER A 98 6.71 -3.66 -14.61
CA SER A 98 5.52 -4.34 -14.13
C SER A 98 5.03 -5.35 -15.15
N GLN A 99 4.76 -6.58 -14.70
CA GLN A 99 4.13 -7.62 -15.52
C GLN A 99 2.74 -7.22 -16.05
N LEU A 100 2.08 -6.27 -15.39
CA LEU A 100 0.77 -5.74 -15.80
C LEU A 100 0.90 -4.54 -16.77
N SER A 101 2.12 -4.03 -16.96
CA SER A 101 2.44 -2.98 -17.94
C SER A 101 3.02 -3.64 -19.18
N GLN A 102 2.14 -4.14 -20.03
CA GLN A 102 2.51 -4.87 -21.25
C GLN A 102 2.38 -3.96 -22.48
N PHE A 103 3.09 -4.33 -23.55
CA PHE A 103 2.85 -3.72 -24.85
C PHE A 103 1.44 -4.05 -25.30
N MET A 104 0.73 -3.04 -25.81
CA MET A 104 -0.62 -3.23 -26.32
C MET A 104 -0.56 -4.04 -27.62
N ASP A 105 -1.27 -5.16 -27.66
CA ASP A 105 -1.45 -5.93 -28.89
C ASP A 105 -2.32 -5.14 -29.89
N GLN A 106 -1.74 -4.74 -31.02
CA GLN A 106 -2.40 -4.00 -32.09
C GLN A 106 -2.63 -4.90 -33.31
N THR A 107 -3.50 -5.91 -33.17
CA THR A 107 -3.76 -6.87 -34.25
C THR A 107 -4.85 -6.39 -35.22
N ASN A 108 -5.64 -5.36 -34.87
CA ASN A 108 -6.68 -4.78 -35.73
C ASN A 108 -6.82 -3.27 -35.51
#